data_AF-A0A1Y0KCA6-F1
#
_entry.id   AF-A0A1Y0KCA6-F1
#
_cell.length_a   1.000
_cell.length_b   1.000
_cell.length_c   1.000
_cell.angle_alpha   90.00
_cell.angle_beta   90.00
_cell.angle_gamma   90.00
#
_symmetry.space_group_name_H-M   'P 1'
#
loop_
_entity.id
_entity.type
_entity.pdbx_description
1 polymer ?
#
loop_
_entity_poly.entity_id
_entity_poly.type
_entity_poly.pdbx_seq_one_letter_code
_entity_poly.pdbx_strand_id
1 'polypeptide(L)'
;QYTKASVFQAQRELLPAILDKWAATDLQYQHYDKTLLKTVESTDSSASVVRVTPSQLSSIRNAKHDPTVMQNFEQSKAKIATLNSLYGLNIDQLYYTTDKDIRYITDKVNNMYQTTVELAYRSLLLQTRLKKYVYSVNAKQFEGKWVTDYSRTEALFNSTFKQSPENALYDLSEYLSFFNDPTEWKEGLLL
;
A
#
# COMPACT_ATOMS: atom_id res chain seq x y z
N GLN A 1 -6.47 -8.61 15.85
CA GLN A 1 -7.60 -8.83 14.91
C GLN A 1 -7.10 -9.33 13.56
N TYR A 2 -6.10 -8.67 12.94
CA TYR A 2 -5.47 -9.15 11.69
C TYR A 2 -4.85 -10.56 11.76
N THR A 3 -4.19 -10.90 12.88
CA THR A 3 -3.58 -12.21 13.12
C THR A 3 -4.59 -13.38 13.13
N LYS A 4 -5.90 -13.11 13.20
CA LYS A 4 -6.96 -14.13 13.16
C LYS A 4 -7.45 -14.42 11.73
N ALA A 5 -7.14 -13.57 10.75
CA ALA A 5 -7.48 -13.82 9.36
C ALA A 5 -6.48 -14.81 8.75
N SER A 6 -6.96 -16.02 8.45
CA SER A 6 -6.16 -17.15 7.96
C SER A 6 -6.22 -17.35 6.44
N VAL A 7 -7.00 -16.52 5.73
CA VAL A 7 -7.27 -16.63 4.29
C VAL A 7 -6.82 -15.34 3.61
N PHE A 8 -6.25 -15.46 2.40
CA PHE A 8 -5.73 -14.34 1.59
C PHE A 8 -6.70 -13.15 1.53
N GLN A 9 -7.94 -13.39 1.08
CA GLN A 9 -8.94 -12.34 0.89
C GLN A 9 -9.31 -11.62 2.20
N ALA A 10 -9.49 -12.37 3.29
CA ALA A 10 -9.85 -11.82 4.58
C ALA A 10 -8.76 -10.92 5.16
N GLN A 11 -7.47 -11.21 4.87
CA GLN A 11 -6.39 -10.32 5.26
C GLN A 11 -6.44 -9.02 4.46
N ARG A 12 -6.59 -9.10 3.15
CA ARG A 12 -6.64 -7.93 2.26
C ARG A 12 -7.74 -6.94 2.64
N GLU A 13 -8.93 -7.44 2.98
CA GLU A 13 -10.08 -6.61 3.36
C GLU A 13 -9.89 -5.85 4.68
N LEU A 14 -9.03 -6.35 5.57
CA LEU A 14 -8.76 -5.71 6.87
C LEU A 14 -7.71 -4.58 6.79
N LEU A 15 -6.93 -4.51 5.71
CA LEU A 15 -5.79 -3.58 5.59
C LEU A 15 -6.20 -2.11 5.71
N PRO A 16 -7.26 -1.61 5.04
CA PRO A 16 -7.65 -0.20 5.17
C PRO A 16 -7.92 0.18 6.64
N ALA A 17 -8.69 -0.64 7.36
CA ALA A 17 -9.00 -0.42 8.76
C ALA A 17 -7.78 -0.49 9.68
N ILE A 18 -6.74 -1.24 9.30
CA ILE A 18 -5.48 -1.31 10.04
C ILE A 18 -4.65 -0.06 9.81
N LEU A 19 -4.54 0.38 8.55
CA LEU A 19 -3.83 1.62 8.21
C LEU A 19 -4.45 2.81 8.91
N ASP A 20 -5.79 2.90 8.97
CA ASP A 20 -6.49 3.96 9.67
C ASP A 20 -6.19 3.93 11.18
N LYS A 21 -6.18 2.73 11.79
CA LYS A 21 -5.80 2.57 13.20
C LYS A 21 -4.34 2.92 13.46
N TRP A 22 -3.43 2.61 12.53
CA TRP A 22 -2.02 2.98 12.64
C TRP A 22 -1.83 4.47 12.50
N ALA A 23 -2.47 5.12 11.53
CA ALA A 23 -2.44 6.57 11.39
C ALA A 23 -2.97 7.27 12.66
N ALA A 24 -4.05 6.76 13.25
CA ALA A 24 -4.59 7.29 14.51
C ALA A 24 -3.65 7.14 15.73
N THR A 25 -2.52 6.43 15.61
CA THR A 25 -1.50 6.38 16.69
C THR A 25 -0.55 7.57 16.69
N ASP A 26 -0.50 8.34 15.60
CA ASP A 26 0.27 9.58 15.53
C ASP A 26 -0.41 10.67 16.39
N LEU A 27 0.37 11.27 17.28
CA LEU A 27 -0.10 12.36 18.15
C LEU A 27 -0.49 13.61 17.36
N GLN A 28 0.00 13.75 16.12
CA GLN A 28 -0.35 14.83 15.20
C GLN A 28 -1.39 14.40 14.15
N TYR A 29 -2.03 13.24 14.31
CA TYR A 29 -3.09 12.81 13.40
C TYR A 29 -4.21 13.85 13.34
N GLN A 30 -4.52 14.30 12.13
CA GLN A 30 -5.63 15.23 11.85
C GLN A 30 -6.35 14.78 10.59
N HIS A 31 -7.67 14.98 10.55
CA HIS A 31 -8.43 14.82 9.32
C HIS A 31 -7.99 15.88 8.29
N TYR A 32 -7.99 15.49 7.01
CA TYR A 32 -7.75 16.43 5.92
C TYR A 32 -9.07 17.06 5.50
N ASP A 33 -9.37 18.25 6.03
CA ASP A 33 -10.66 18.92 5.81
C ASP A 33 -10.61 20.01 4.72
N LYS A 34 -9.43 20.24 4.11
CA LYS A 34 -9.24 21.30 3.11
C LYS A 34 -9.96 20.97 1.81
N THR A 35 -10.66 21.94 1.25
CA THR A 35 -11.15 21.87 -0.14
C THR A 35 -10.03 22.20 -1.10
N LEU A 36 -10.14 21.72 -2.33
CA LEU A 36 -9.28 22.18 -3.40
C LEU A 36 -9.57 23.65 -3.73
N LEU A 37 -8.53 24.45 -3.88
CA LEU A 37 -8.67 25.85 -4.30
C LEU A 37 -8.28 26.02 -5.76
N LYS A 38 -9.09 26.78 -6.50
CA LYS A 38 -8.75 27.15 -7.87
C LYS A 38 -7.56 28.11 -7.87
N THR A 39 -6.58 27.86 -8.73
CA THR A 39 -5.49 28.81 -8.99
C THR A 39 -6.06 30.11 -9.53
N VAL A 40 -5.65 31.23 -8.93
CA VAL A 40 -6.03 32.58 -9.35
C VAL A 40 -4.78 33.41 -9.60
N GLU A 41 -4.94 34.49 -10.37
CA GLU A 41 -3.89 35.49 -10.52
C GLU A 41 -3.67 36.21 -9.18
N SER A 42 -2.41 36.39 -8.81
CA SER A 42 -2.01 37.11 -7.61
C SER A 42 -0.95 38.15 -7.96
N THR A 43 -1.00 39.29 -7.27
CA THR A 43 0.07 40.30 -7.29
C THR A 43 1.07 40.08 -6.15
N ASP A 44 0.86 39.05 -5.32
CA ASP A 44 1.79 38.69 -4.26
C ASP A 44 3.14 38.27 -4.84
N SER A 45 4.20 38.90 -4.35
CA SER A 45 5.59 38.60 -4.70
C SER A 45 6.02 37.17 -4.39
N SER A 46 5.36 36.47 -3.45
CA SER A 46 5.65 35.06 -3.15
C SER A 46 4.85 34.06 -3.98
N ALA A 47 3.99 34.52 -4.89
CA ALA A 47 3.21 33.63 -5.75
C ALA A 47 4.10 32.94 -6.80
N SER A 48 3.76 31.69 -7.11
CA SER A 48 4.42 30.94 -8.18
C SER A 48 4.19 31.58 -9.55
N VAL A 49 5.27 31.89 -10.27
CA VAL A 49 5.21 32.49 -11.61
C VAL A 49 5.04 31.41 -12.68
N VAL A 50 3.89 31.41 -13.36
CA VAL A 50 3.62 30.52 -14.49
C VAL A 50 3.38 31.37 -15.74
N ARG A 51 4.15 31.10 -16.80
CA ARG A 51 3.98 31.77 -18.10
C ARG A 51 2.89 31.05 -18.90
N VAL A 52 1.91 31.81 -19.38
CA VAL A 52 0.77 31.30 -20.16
C VAL A 52 0.51 32.20 -21.37
N THR A 53 -0.05 31.62 -22.43
CA THR A 53 -0.57 32.40 -23.57
C THR A 53 -1.90 33.09 -23.19
N PRO A 54 -2.34 34.13 -23.93
CA PRO A 54 -3.64 34.75 -23.69
C PRO A 54 -4.82 33.76 -23.77
N SER A 55 -4.76 32.78 -24.68
CA SER A 55 -5.78 31.73 -24.78
C SER A 55 -5.78 30.81 -23.57
N GLN A 56 -4.61 30.38 -23.09
CA GLN A 56 -4.49 29.59 -21.87
C GLN A 56 -5.01 30.35 -20.66
N LEU A 57 -4.65 31.62 -20.48
CA LEU A 57 -5.14 32.45 -19.39
C LEU A 57 -6.67 32.54 -19.38
N SER A 58 -7.27 32.75 -20.55
CA SER A 58 -8.74 32.74 -20.70
C SER A 58 -9.35 31.39 -20.31
N SER A 59 -8.74 30.27 -20.72
CA SER A 59 -9.19 28.93 -20.32
C SER A 59 -9.11 28.73 -18.81
N ILE A 60 -8.05 29.20 -18.14
CA ILE A 60 -7.89 29.09 -16.67
C ILE A 60 -9.00 29.87 -15.96
N ARG A 61 -9.20 31.14 -16.33
CA ARG A 61 -10.23 32.01 -15.74
C ARG A 61 -11.62 31.38 -15.86
N ASN A 62 -11.94 30.87 -17.05
CA ASN A 62 -13.26 30.36 -17.38
C ASN A 62 -13.44 28.86 -17.13
N ALA A 63 -12.41 28.16 -16.62
CA ALA A 63 -12.49 26.74 -16.32
C ALA A 63 -13.66 26.46 -15.36
N LYS A 64 -14.56 25.58 -15.79
CA LYS A 64 -15.58 24.94 -14.97
C LYS A 64 -15.15 23.49 -14.74
N HIS A 65 -15.55 22.96 -13.60
CA HIS A 65 -15.18 21.61 -13.19
C HIS A 65 -16.39 20.71 -13.24
N ASP A 66 -16.17 19.48 -13.68
CA ASP A 66 -17.16 18.42 -13.50
C ASP A 66 -17.32 18.15 -11.98
N PRO A 67 -18.54 18.27 -11.42
CA PRO A 67 -18.80 17.97 -10.01
C PRO A 67 -18.33 16.57 -9.60
N THR A 68 -18.38 15.60 -10.51
CA THR A 68 -17.94 14.22 -10.30
C THR A 68 -16.43 14.16 -10.04
N VAL A 69 -15.65 14.97 -10.77
CA VAL A 69 -14.19 15.02 -10.60
C VAL A 69 -13.82 15.58 -9.23
N MET A 70 -14.55 16.60 -8.77
CA MET A 70 -14.36 17.14 -7.41
C MET A 70 -14.77 16.13 -6.35
N GLN A 71 -15.89 15.42 -6.55
CA GLN A 71 -16.35 14.40 -5.61
C GLN A 71 -15.34 13.26 -5.42
N ASN A 72 -14.64 12.86 -6.49
CA ASN A 72 -13.59 11.85 -6.39
C ASN A 72 -12.41 12.31 -5.51
N PHE A 73 -12.05 13.59 -5.56
CA PHE A 73 -11.06 14.15 -4.64
C PHE A 73 -11.56 14.12 -3.19
N GLU A 74 -12.81 14.54 -2.95
CA GLU A 74 -13.41 14.54 -1.61
C GLU A 74 -13.40 13.14 -0.97
N GLN A 75 -13.66 12.08 -1.75
CA GLN A 75 -13.57 10.70 -1.29
C GLN A 75 -12.14 10.24 -0.97
N SER A 76 -11.12 10.93 -1.48
CA SER A 76 -9.70 10.60 -1.24
C SER A 76 -9.12 11.26 0.02
N LYS A 77 -9.83 12.20 0.66
CA LYS A 77 -9.34 12.98 1.80
C LYS A 77 -8.89 12.13 2.99
N ALA A 78 -9.64 11.08 3.31
CA ALA A 78 -9.25 10.14 4.38
C ALA A 78 -7.89 9.49 4.10
N LYS A 79 -7.59 9.20 2.82
CA LYS A 79 -6.29 8.65 2.41
C LYS A 79 -5.17 9.67 2.60
N ILE A 80 -5.43 10.96 2.35
CA ILE A 80 -4.45 12.03 2.61
C ILE A 80 -4.12 12.10 4.10
N ALA A 81 -5.12 12.08 4.99
CA ALA A 81 -4.91 12.08 6.44
C ALA A 81 -4.04 10.88 6.88
N THR A 82 -4.38 9.68 6.39
CA THR A 82 -3.60 8.46 6.66
C THR A 82 -2.16 8.58 6.13
N LEU A 83 -1.95 9.13 4.94
CA LEU A 83 -0.60 9.32 4.37
C LEU A 83 0.21 10.38 5.12
N ASN A 84 -0.40 11.52 5.50
CA ASN A 84 0.25 12.56 6.29
C ASN A 84 0.81 11.98 7.59
N SER A 85 -0.01 11.20 8.29
CA SER A 85 0.38 10.58 9.54
C SER A 85 1.45 9.49 9.38
N LEU A 86 1.23 8.52 8.48
CA LEU A 86 2.13 7.37 8.35
C LEU A 86 3.52 7.73 7.80
N TYR A 87 3.62 8.81 7.01
CA TYR A 87 4.87 9.24 6.38
C TYR A 87 5.41 10.58 6.93
N GLY A 88 4.75 11.18 7.93
CA GLY A 88 5.13 12.49 8.45
C GLY A 88 5.06 13.61 7.39
N LEU A 89 4.13 13.50 6.43
CA LEU A 89 3.92 14.53 5.41
C LEU A 89 3.06 15.65 5.97
N ASN A 90 3.23 16.84 5.40
CA ASN A 90 2.35 17.98 5.63
C ASN A 90 1.68 18.39 4.32
N ILE A 91 0.86 17.50 3.76
CA ILE A 91 -0.01 17.88 2.65
C ILE A 91 -1.08 18.80 3.23
N ASP A 92 -0.93 20.09 2.98
CA ASP A 92 -1.85 21.15 3.39
C ASP A 92 -2.69 21.62 2.18
N GLN A 93 -2.75 22.92 1.88
CA GLN A 93 -3.60 23.43 0.82
C GLN A 93 -3.14 22.98 -0.57
N LEU A 94 -4.02 22.26 -1.27
CA LEU A 94 -3.82 21.85 -2.66
C LEU A 94 -4.60 22.76 -3.62
N TYR A 95 -4.02 22.99 -4.80
CA TYR A 95 -4.55 23.87 -5.83
C TYR A 95 -4.76 23.14 -7.15
N TYR A 96 -5.71 23.62 -7.95
CA TYR A 96 -5.95 23.11 -9.30
C TYR A 96 -6.19 24.25 -10.27
N THR A 97 -5.86 24.01 -11.54
CA THR A 97 -6.14 24.93 -12.65
C THR A 97 -7.28 24.38 -13.51
N THR A 98 -7.28 23.07 -13.74
CA THR A 98 -8.26 22.34 -14.55
C THR A 98 -8.64 21.00 -13.90
N ASP A 99 -9.68 20.33 -14.42
CA ASP A 99 -10.02 18.97 -14.00
C ASP A 99 -8.88 17.96 -14.16
N LYS A 100 -7.93 18.23 -15.07
CA LYS A 100 -6.75 17.38 -15.22
C LYS A 100 -5.89 17.40 -13.95
N ASP A 101 -5.78 18.52 -13.27
CA ASP A 101 -4.99 18.64 -12.05
C ASP A 101 -5.69 17.94 -10.89
N ILE A 102 -7.01 18.08 -10.78
CA ILE A 102 -7.81 17.38 -9.76
C ILE A 102 -7.66 15.86 -9.92
N ARG A 103 -7.78 15.35 -11.15
CA ARG A 103 -7.54 13.93 -11.46
C ARG A 103 -6.13 13.51 -11.10
N TYR A 104 -5.12 14.28 -11.52
CA TYR A 104 -3.73 13.99 -11.22
C TYR A 104 -3.46 13.89 -9.71
N ILE A 105 -3.94 14.85 -8.92
CA ILE A 105 -3.80 14.84 -7.45
C ILE A 105 -4.48 13.60 -6.86
N THR A 106 -5.73 13.36 -7.24
CA THR A 106 -6.53 12.24 -6.75
C THR A 106 -5.87 10.89 -7.08
N ASP A 107 -5.37 10.73 -8.30
CA ASP A 107 -4.67 9.53 -8.75
C ASP A 107 -3.36 9.33 -7.98
N LYS A 108 -2.61 10.40 -7.71
CA LYS A 108 -1.37 10.32 -6.91
C LYS A 108 -1.65 9.89 -5.47
N VAL A 109 -2.67 10.47 -4.82
CA VAL A 109 -3.11 10.07 -3.48
C VAL A 109 -3.54 8.61 -3.47
N ASN A 110 -4.38 8.20 -4.42
CA ASN A 110 -4.88 6.83 -4.51
C ASN A 110 -3.77 5.82 -4.74
N ASN A 111 -2.83 6.11 -5.65
CA ASN A 111 -1.71 5.23 -5.93
C ASN A 111 -0.77 5.10 -4.73
N MET A 112 -0.42 6.20 -4.08
CA MET A 112 0.44 6.18 -2.89
C MET A 112 -0.22 5.41 -1.73
N TYR A 113 -1.52 5.60 -1.53
CA TYR A 113 -2.29 4.84 -0.55
C TYR A 113 -2.30 3.35 -0.89
N GLN A 114 -2.56 2.96 -2.14
CA GLN A 114 -2.56 1.56 -2.55
C GLN A 114 -1.18 0.91 -2.37
N THR A 115 -0.10 1.62 -2.72
CA THR A 115 1.26 1.15 -2.43
C THR A 115 1.47 0.92 -0.93
N THR A 116 0.94 1.81 -0.08
CA THR A 116 1.00 1.66 1.38
C THR A 116 0.23 0.43 1.87
N VAL A 117 -0.94 0.16 1.30
CA VAL A 117 -1.73 -1.07 1.55
C VAL A 117 -0.92 -2.32 1.21
N GLU A 118 -0.29 -2.37 0.03
CA GLU A 118 0.52 -3.52 -0.38
C GLU A 118 1.78 -3.71 0.49
N LEU A 119 2.44 -2.62 0.89
CA LEU A 119 3.59 -2.66 1.80
C LEU A 119 3.20 -3.17 3.18
N ALA A 120 2.08 -2.70 3.73
CA ALA A 120 1.55 -3.18 5.00
C ALA A 120 1.17 -4.66 4.92
N TYR A 121 0.53 -5.08 3.84
CA TYR A 121 0.20 -6.48 3.57
C TYR A 121 1.46 -7.37 3.63
N ARG A 122 2.45 -7.06 2.79
CA ARG A 122 3.72 -7.81 2.70
C ARG A 122 4.45 -7.85 4.04
N SER A 123 4.52 -6.72 4.75
CA SER A 123 5.24 -6.63 6.04
C SER A 123 4.61 -7.47 7.15
N LEU A 124 3.29 -7.63 7.12
CA LEU A 124 2.56 -8.41 8.13
C LEU A 124 2.50 -9.90 7.81
N LEU A 125 2.75 -10.29 6.56
CA LEU A 125 2.43 -11.61 6.05
C LEU A 125 3.21 -12.75 6.74
N LEU A 126 4.52 -12.56 6.98
CA LEU A 126 5.37 -13.52 7.72
C LEU A 126 5.01 -13.62 9.21
N GLN A 127 4.28 -12.64 9.74
CA GLN A 127 3.83 -12.61 11.13
C GLN A 127 2.41 -13.16 11.30
N THR A 128 1.71 -13.44 10.20
CA THR A 128 0.33 -13.91 10.19
C THR A 128 0.18 -15.24 9.44
N ARG A 129 -0.31 -15.21 8.20
CA ARG A 129 -0.68 -16.39 7.42
C ARG A 129 0.52 -17.29 7.15
N LEU A 130 1.66 -16.67 6.83
CA LEU A 130 2.88 -17.42 6.51
C LEU A 130 3.71 -17.82 7.74
N LYS A 131 3.34 -17.34 8.94
CA LYS A 131 4.09 -17.58 10.18
C LYS A 131 4.39 -19.06 10.41
N LYS A 132 3.41 -19.93 10.17
CA LYS A 132 3.56 -21.38 10.37
C LYS A 132 4.62 -22.00 9.46
N TYR A 133 4.81 -21.49 8.24
CA TYR A 133 5.81 -21.99 7.31
C TYR A 133 7.20 -21.48 7.69
N VAL A 134 7.33 -20.18 7.97
CA VAL A 134 8.60 -19.58 8.41
C VAL A 134 9.13 -20.29 9.67
N TYR A 135 8.25 -20.56 10.64
CA TYR A 135 8.63 -21.18 11.91
C TYR A 135 8.82 -22.70 11.81
N SER A 136 8.60 -23.29 10.64
CA SER A 136 8.81 -24.71 10.40
C SER A 136 10.18 -25.03 9.81
N VAL A 137 10.92 -24.01 9.36
CA VAL A 137 12.28 -24.18 8.86
C VAL A 137 13.19 -24.55 10.02
N ASN A 138 13.93 -25.65 9.87
CA ASN A 138 14.86 -26.15 10.86
C ASN A 138 16.30 -26.12 10.32
N ALA A 139 17.25 -26.55 11.16
CA ALA A 139 18.61 -26.87 10.74
C ALA A 139 18.89 -28.34 11.04
N LYS A 140 19.55 -29.03 10.12
CA LYS A 140 20.06 -30.40 10.29
C LYS A 140 21.57 -30.43 10.04
N GLN A 141 22.25 -31.43 10.58
CA GLN A 141 23.65 -31.69 10.22
C GLN A 141 23.70 -32.67 9.04
N PHE A 142 24.46 -32.30 8.02
CA PHE A 142 24.77 -33.13 6.86
C PHE A 142 26.26 -32.99 6.55
N GLU A 143 26.99 -34.12 6.50
CA GLU A 143 28.44 -34.16 6.24
C GLU A 143 29.26 -33.18 7.11
N GLY A 144 28.91 -33.07 8.39
CA GLY A 144 29.60 -32.19 9.34
C GLY A 144 29.32 -30.70 9.18
N LYS A 145 28.38 -30.31 8.31
CA LYS A 145 27.92 -28.92 8.13
C LYS A 145 26.47 -28.78 8.57
N TRP A 146 26.13 -27.60 9.10
CA TRP A 146 24.74 -27.23 9.31
C TRP A 146 24.11 -26.80 7.99
N VAL A 147 23.01 -27.44 7.62
CA VAL A 147 22.22 -27.13 6.43
C VAL A 147 20.78 -26.85 6.83
N THR A 148 20.10 -26.02 6.04
CA THR A 148 18.68 -25.72 6.24
C THR A 148 17.83 -26.94 5.93
N ASP A 149 16.87 -27.25 6.80
CA ASP A 149 15.93 -28.36 6.66
C ASP A 149 14.50 -27.82 6.45
N TYR A 150 13.96 -28.08 5.25
CA TYR A 150 12.61 -27.68 4.85
C TYR A 150 11.58 -28.82 4.92
N SER A 151 11.93 -30.03 5.39
CA SER A 151 11.01 -31.17 5.36
C SER A 151 9.70 -30.91 6.13
N ARG A 152 9.76 -30.17 7.26
CA ARG A 152 8.57 -29.77 8.00
C ARG A 152 7.76 -28.69 7.26
N THR A 153 8.43 -27.78 6.56
CA THR A 153 7.79 -26.76 5.73
C THR A 153 7.03 -27.39 4.58
N GLU A 154 7.65 -28.34 3.88
CA GLU A 154 7.03 -29.11 2.80
C GLU A 154 5.80 -29.87 3.30
N ALA A 155 5.91 -30.57 4.44
CA ALA A 155 4.79 -31.29 5.04
C ALA A 155 3.60 -30.35 5.37
N LEU A 156 3.87 -29.12 5.82
CA LEU A 156 2.82 -28.12 6.08
C LEU A 156 2.15 -27.63 4.78
N PHE A 157 2.90 -27.39 3.71
CA PHE A 157 2.33 -27.03 2.42
C PHE A 157 1.47 -28.17 1.87
N ASN A 158 1.95 -29.41 1.92
CA ASN A 158 1.20 -30.60 1.53
C ASN A 158 -0.08 -30.79 2.35
N SER A 159 -0.02 -30.58 3.66
CA SER A 159 -1.20 -30.62 4.53
C SER A 159 -2.21 -29.52 4.19
N THR A 160 -1.74 -28.29 3.98
CA THR A 160 -2.59 -27.16 3.60
C THR A 160 -3.22 -27.38 2.23
N PHE A 161 -2.48 -27.91 1.26
CA PHE A 161 -2.98 -28.22 -0.08
C PHE A 161 -4.11 -29.26 -0.03
N LYS A 162 -4.01 -30.29 0.82
CA LYS A 162 -5.08 -31.27 1.03
C LYS A 162 -6.35 -30.65 1.60
N GLN A 163 -6.24 -29.61 2.42
CA GLN A 163 -7.38 -28.93 3.04
C GLN A 163 -8.00 -27.85 2.14
N SER A 164 -7.14 -27.07 1.48
CA SER A 164 -7.51 -25.96 0.60
C SER A 164 -6.39 -25.73 -0.43
N PRO A 165 -6.52 -26.34 -1.63
CA PRO A 165 -5.52 -26.18 -2.69
C PRO A 165 -5.26 -24.71 -3.05
N GLU A 166 -6.32 -23.90 -3.12
CA GLU A 166 -6.23 -22.48 -3.43
C GLU A 166 -5.38 -21.71 -2.40
N ASN A 167 -5.67 -21.87 -1.10
CA ASN A 167 -4.89 -21.20 -0.06
C ASN A 167 -3.44 -21.67 -0.02
N ALA A 168 -3.19 -22.94 -0.27
CA ALA A 168 -1.82 -23.46 -0.35
C ALA A 168 -1.04 -22.85 -1.51
N LEU A 169 -1.68 -22.63 -2.67
CA LEU A 169 -1.05 -21.95 -3.81
C LEU A 169 -0.76 -20.48 -3.51
N TYR A 170 -1.69 -19.76 -2.88
CA TYR A 170 -1.42 -18.38 -2.43
C TYR A 170 -0.34 -18.32 -1.36
N ASP A 171 -0.33 -19.25 -0.40
CA ASP A 171 0.69 -19.29 0.63
C ASP A 171 2.06 -19.53 0.00
N LEU A 172 2.16 -20.49 -0.92
CA LEU A 172 3.42 -20.87 -1.55
C LEU A 172 3.96 -19.75 -2.44
N SER A 173 3.13 -19.15 -3.30
CA SER A 173 3.57 -18.09 -4.20
C SER A 173 4.08 -16.87 -3.45
N GLU A 174 3.39 -16.48 -2.38
CA GLU A 174 3.83 -15.36 -1.57
C GLU A 174 5.03 -15.70 -0.68
N TYR A 175 5.10 -16.91 -0.13
CA TYR A 175 6.27 -17.38 0.62
C TYR A 175 7.53 -17.35 -0.26
N LEU A 176 7.43 -17.85 -1.49
CA LEU A 176 8.53 -17.80 -2.47
C LEU A 176 8.93 -16.38 -2.85
N SER A 177 7.99 -15.42 -2.81
CA SER A 177 8.28 -14.01 -3.13
C SER A 177 9.23 -13.30 -2.14
N PHE A 178 9.55 -13.94 -1.00
CA PHE A 178 10.54 -13.45 -0.03
C PHE A 178 11.95 -13.98 -0.26
N PHE A 179 12.14 -14.94 -1.18
CA PHE A 179 13.45 -15.46 -1.53
C PHE A 179 14.02 -14.71 -2.72
N ASN A 180 15.33 -14.44 -2.71
CA ASN A 180 16.03 -13.82 -3.84
C ASN A 180 16.09 -14.77 -5.03
N ASP A 181 16.34 -16.06 -4.76
CA ASP A 181 16.20 -17.14 -5.73
C ASP A 181 15.07 -18.09 -5.27
N PRO A 182 13.94 -18.14 -6.00
CA PRO A 182 12.82 -19.04 -5.72
C PRO A 182 13.16 -20.53 -5.82
N THR A 183 14.39 -20.92 -6.16
CA THR A 183 14.86 -22.30 -6.20
C THR A 183 15.70 -22.71 -4.98
N GLU A 184 16.08 -21.79 -4.10
CA GLU A 184 16.83 -22.06 -2.85
C GLU A 184 16.15 -23.12 -1.97
N TRP A 185 14.82 -23.20 -1.97
CA TRP A 185 14.09 -24.22 -1.22
C TRP A 185 14.31 -25.65 -1.76
N LYS A 186 14.61 -25.80 -3.07
CA LYS A 186 14.92 -27.10 -3.68
C LYS A 186 16.30 -27.60 -3.26
N GLU A 187 17.26 -26.71 -3.09
CA GLU A 187 18.61 -27.07 -2.64
C GLU A 187 18.57 -27.70 -1.24
N GLY A 188 17.71 -27.21 -0.36
CA GLY A 188 17.48 -27.82 0.96
C GLY A 188 16.71 -29.15 0.96
N LEU A 189 16.14 -29.56 -0.18
CA LEU A 189 15.48 -30.88 -0.37
C LEU A 189 16.37 -31.92 -1.05
N LEU A 190 17.41 -31.49 -1.77
CA LEU A 190 18.33 -32.35 -2.53
C LEU A 190 19.53 -32.85 -1.71
N LEU A 191 19.60 -32.52 -0.41
CA LEU A 191 20.61 -32.92 0.56
C LEU A 191 19.97 -33.71 1.71
#